data_AF-A0A517PEU9-F1
#
_entry.id   AF-A0A517PEU9-F1
#
_cell.length_a   1.000
_cell.length_b   1.000
_cell.length_c   1.000
_cell.angle_alpha   90.00
_cell.angle_beta   90.00
_cell.angle_gamma   90.00
#
_symmetry.space_group_name_H-M   'P 1'
#
loop_
_entity.id
_entity.type
_entity.pdbx_description
1 polymer ?
#
loop_
_entity_poly.entity_id
_entity_poly.type
_entity_poly.pdbx_seq_one_letter_code
_entity_poly.pdbx_strand_id
1 'polypeptide(L)'
;MATAKLARLEAALMAADRPLSTRRLAEAASLIDSKEAATLLEALNARNDAAGTAFRVERVARGWRLLTRRHLAPWLDRLHARPTVHSLSAPLLETLTVVAYRQPCTRADVDAVRGVQSADLLKQLLIDKKLIRTAGEEQTLGRPFLYETTPKFLETFGLKSLAELPDVEGLPRPA
;
A
#
# COMPACT_ATOMS: atom_id res chain seq x y z
N MET A 1 10.50 29.34 -14.99
CA MET A 1 11.03 28.69 -13.76
C MET A 1 10.09 27.64 -13.18
N ALA A 2 8.77 27.86 -13.11
CA ALA A 2 7.81 26.86 -12.61
C ALA A 2 7.83 25.53 -13.39
N THR A 3 7.96 25.58 -14.71
CA THR A 3 8.01 24.38 -15.58
C THR A 3 9.21 23.48 -15.28
N ALA A 4 10.37 24.06 -14.97
CA ALA A 4 11.57 23.29 -14.63
C ALA A 4 11.46 22.60 -13.27
N LYS A 5 10.82 23.24 -12.28
CA LYS A 5 10.51 22.63 -10.98
C LYS A 5 9.57 21.44 -11.14
N LEU A 6 8.52 21.60 -11.95
CA LEU A 6 7.53 20.57 -12.22
C LEU A 6 8.16 19.36 -12.95
N ALA A 7 9.03 19.61 -13.94
CA ALA A 7 9.76 18.56 -14.64
C ALA A 7 10.68 17.75 -13.72
N ARG A 8 11.40 18.40 -12.80
CA ARG A 8 12.25 17.71 -11.80
C ARG A 8 11.42 16.84 -10.85
N LEU A 9 10.26 17.33 -10.42
CA LEU A 9 9.33 16.59 -9.56
C LEU A 9 8.73 15.37 -10.29
N GLU A 10 8.32 15.54 -11.54
CA GLU A 10 7.84 14.44 -12.38
C GLU A 10 8.93 13.38 -12.61
N ALA A 11 10.15 13.81 -12.93
CA ALA A 11 11.29 12.91 -13.09
C ALA A 11 11.62 12.14 -11.80
N ALA A 12 11.58 12.80 -10.64
CA ALA A 12 11.79 12.16 -9.34
C ALA A 12 10.71 11.10 -9.04
N LEU A 13 9.44 11.37 -9.36
CA LEU A 13 8.35 10.42 -9.20
C LEU A 13 8.46 9.23 -10.16
N MET A 14 8.92 9.48 -11.40
CA MET A 14 9.09 8.45 -12.42
C MET A 14 10.25 7.51 -12.10
N ALA A 15 11.36 8.04 -11.56
CA ALA A 15 12.54 7.27 -11.18
C ALA A 15 12.39 6.52 -9.85
N ALA A 16 11.33 6.78 -9.08
CA ALA A 16 11.15 6.21 -7.75
C ALA A 16 10.56 4.79 -7.79
N ASP A 17 11.31 3.82 -7.27
CA ASP A 17 10.82 2.44 -7.10
C ASP A 17 9.78 2.29 -5.98
N ARG A 18 9.70 3.27 -5.07
CA ARG A 18 8.81 3.28 -3.90
C ARG A 18 8.13 4.64 -3.73
N PRO A 19 6.95 4.72 -3.08
CA PRO A 19 6.31 5.99 -2.80
C PRO A 19 7.24 6.97 -2.05
N LEU A 20 7.30 8.21 -2.52
CA LEU A 20 8.14 9.26 -1.93
C LEU A 20 7.32 10.17 -1.02
N SER A 21 7.82 10.47 0.18
CA SER A 21 7.19 11.47 1.04
C SER A 21 7.28 12.86 0.41
N THR A 22 6.35 13.76 0.76
CA THR A 22 6.39 15.17 0.32
C THR A 22 7.71 15.85 0.61
N ARG A 23 8.31 15.55 1.77
CA ARG A 23 9.63 16.03 2.15
C ARG A 23 10.73 15.54 1.21
N ARG A 24 10.77 14.22 0.92
CA ARG A 24 11.74 13.66 -0.02
C ARG A 24 11.57 14.19 -1.44
N LEU A 25 10.33 14.45 -1.86
CA LEU A 25 10.05 15.08 -3.15
C LEU A 25 10.56 16.53 -3.20
N ALA A 26 10.37 17.29 -2.14
CA ALA A 26 10.90 18.64 -2.04
C ALA A 26 12.43 18.66 -2.16
N GLU A 27 13.11 17.76 -1.43
CA GLU A 27 14.56 17.59 -1.48
C GLU A 27 15.03 17.17 -2.90
N ALA A 28 14.42 16.13 -3.48
CA ALA A 28 14.80 15.59 -4.78
C ALA A 28 14.58 16.56 -5.95
N ALA A 29 13.52 17.37 -5.90
CA ALA A 29 13.20 18.36 -6.93
C ALA A 29 13.79 19.75 -6.68
N SER A 30 14.63 19.89 -5.64
CA SER A 30 15.22 21.16 -5.17
C SER A 30 14.18 22.27 -5.02
N LEU A 31 13.13 21.96 -4.25
CA LEU A 31 12.04 22.86 -3.88
C LEU A 31 12.33 23.50 -2.52
N ILE A 32 11.64 24.60 -2.24
CA ILE A 32 11.81 25.40 -1.03
C ILE A 32 11.33 24.61 0.19
N ASP A 33 10.14 23.99 0.09
CA ASP A 33 9.55 23.25 1.19
C ASP A 33 8.54 22.18 0.73
N SER A 34 7.98 21.47 1.70
CA SER A 34 6.95 20.45 1.45
C SER A 34 5.62 21.04 0.98
N LYS A 35 5.35 22.34 1.22
CA LYS A 35 4.12 23.00 0.75
C LYS A 35 4.22 23.27 -0.74
N GLU A 36 5.35 23.77 -1.22
CA GLU A 36 5.63 23.95 -2.64
C GLU A 36 5.53 22.61 -3.38
N ALA A 37 6.06 21.53 -2.79
CA ALA A 37 5.92 20.18 -3.35
C ALA A 37 4.45 19.76 -3.48
N ALA A 38 3.62 19.99 -2.45
CA ALA A 38 2.20 19.68 -2.50
C ALA A 38 1.46 20.49 -3.57
N THR A 39 1.73 21.79 -3.70
CA THR A 39 1.16 22.63 -4.75
C THR A 39 1.58 22.17 -6.15
N LEU A 40 2.84 21.79 -6.34
CA LEU A 40 3.34 21.30 -7.62
C LEU A 40 2.80 19.92 -7.99
N LEU A 41 2.51 19.05 -7.01
CA LEU A 41 1.85 17.77 -7.23
C LEU A 41 0.43 17.96 -7.79
N GLU A 42 -0.35 18.89 -7.24
CA GLU A 42 -1.67 19.25 -7.76
C GLU A 42 -1.57 19.85 -9.17
N ALA A 43 -0.62 20.76 -9.39
CA ALA A 43 -0.38 21.34 -10.71
C ALA A 43 0.03 20.29 -11.76
N LEU A 44 0.84 19.30 -11.38
CA LEU A 44 1.24 18.19 -12.24
C LEU A 44 0.02 17.32 -12.60
N ASN A 45 -0.84 17.01 -11.64
CA ASN A 45 -2.08 16.27 -11.90
C ASN A 45 -3.01 17.06 -12.84
N ALA A 46 -3.22 18.35 -12.59
CA ALA A 46 -4.06 19.20 -13.45
C ALA A 46 -3.51 19.26 -14.89
N ARG A 47 -2.19 19.37 -15.06
CA ARG A 47 -1.55 19.34 -16.39
C ARG A 47 -1.75 18.00 -17.08
N ASN A 48 -1.58 16.89 -16.36
CA ASN A 48 -1.75 15.54 -16.89
C ASN A 48 -3.21 15.24 -17.25
N ASP A 49 -4.16 15.78 -16.49
CA ASP A 49 -5.60 15.71 -16.78
C ASP A 49 -5.94 16.52 -18.04
N ALA A 50 -5.46 17.76 -18.16
CA ALA A 50 -5.68 18.60 -19.34
C ALA A 50 -5.07 18.00 -20.62
N ALA A 51 -3.91 17.34 -20.51
CA ALA A 51 -3.24 16.68 -21.63
C ALA A 51 -3.77 15.27 -21.94
N GLY A 52 -4.70 14.73 -21.13
CA GLY A 52 -5.22 13.37 -21.31
C GLY A 52 -4.17 12.28 -21.21
N THR A 53 -3.09 12.49 -20.44
CA THR A 53 -1.97 11.54 -20.37
C THR A 53 -2.37 10.25 -19.66
N ALA A 54 -1.64 9.16 -19.89
CA ALA A 54 -1.92 7.86 -19.25
C ALA A 54 -1.61 7.81 -17.73
N PHE A 55 -0.99 8.85 -17.17
CA PHE A 55 -0.42 8.84 -15.83
C PHE A 55 -1.08 9.84 -14.90
N ARG A 56 -1.12 9.50 -13.60
CA ARG A 56 -1.59 10.35 -12.52
C ARG A 56 -0.75 10.12 -11.28
N VAL A 57 -0.51 11.18 -10.51
CA VAL A 57 0.16 11.06 -9.22
C VAL A 57 -0.88 10.81 -8.14
N GLU A 58 -0.77 9.69 -7.45
CA GLU A 58 -1.65 9.31 -6.35
C GLU A 58 -0.86 9.18 -5.04
N ARG A 59 -1.56 9.40 -3.93
CA ARG A 59 -1.00 9.21 -2.59
C ARG A 59 -1.20 7.76 -2.17
N VAL A 60 -0.10 7.06 -1.92
CA VAL A 60 -0.05 5.64 -1.53
C VAL A 60 0.72 5.53 -0.21
N ALA A 61 0.10 4.88 0.79
CA ALA A 61 0.58 4.85 2.16
C ALA A 61 0.93 6.27 2.66
N ARG A 62 2.19 6.50 3.02
CA ARG A 62 2.69 7.79 3.53
C ARG A 62 3.39 8.64 2.45
N GLY A 63 3.31 8.26 1.18
CA GLY A 63 4.02 8.91 0.08
C GLY A 63 3.17 9.12 -1.16
N TRP A 64 3.81 9.63 -2.21
CA TRP A 64 3.24 9.87 -3.52
C TRP A 64 3.94 9.01 -4.56
N ARG A 65 3.18 8.58 -5.57
CA ARG A 65 3.69 7.74 -6.65
C ARG A 65 2.99 8.08 -7.95
N LEU A 66 3.75 8.05 -9.04
CA LEU A 66 3.20 8.11 -10.39
C LEU A 66 2.63 6.74 -10.76
N LEU A 67 1.34 6.69 -11.09
CA LEU A 67 0.62 5.49 -11.48
C LEU A 67 -0.07 5.68 -12.82
N THR A 68 -0.40 4.59 -13.50
CA THR A 68 -1.29 4.62 -14.67
C THR A 68 -2.73 4.86 -14.24
N ARG A 69 -3.53 5.52 -15.10
CA ARG A 69 -4.95 5.75 -14.82
C ARG A 69 -5.72 4.44 -14.68
N ARG A 70 -6.66 4.41 -13.73
CA ARG A 70 -7.46 3.21 -13.39
C ARG A 70 -8.20 2.60 -14.59
N HIS A 71 -8.70 3.42 -15.51
CA HIS A 71 -9.42 2.92 -16.70
C HIS A 71 -8.53 2.13 -17.68
N LEU A 72 -7.21 2.27 -17.58
CA LEU A 72 -6.24 1.51 -18.40
C LEU A 72 -5.95 0.12 -17.83
N ALA A 73 -6.36 -0.18 -16.59
CA ALA A 73 -6.06 -1.45 -15.92
C ALA A 73 -6.48 -2.69 -16.74
N PRO A 74 -7.72 -2.79 -17.28
CA PRO A 74 -8.12 -3.99 -18.04
C PRO A 74 -7.32 -4.22 -19.32
N TRP A 75 -6.76 -3.15 -19.91
CA TRP A 75 -5.88 -3.24 -21.08
C TRP A 75 -4.46 -3.63 -20.67
N LEU A 76 -3.93 -3.04 -19.59
CA LEU A 76 -2.62 -3.37 -19.03
C LEU A 76 -2.54 -4.81 -18.54
N ASP A 77 -3.62 -5.38 -18.02
CA ASP A 77 -3.66 -6.79 -17.59
C ASP A 77 -3.36 -7.76 -18.74
N ARG A 78 -3.75 -7.42 -19.98
CA ARG A 78 -3.46 -8.23 -21.17
C ARG A 78 -1.97 -8.25 -21.51
N LEU A 79 -1.26 -7.16 -21.21
CA LEU A 79 0.19 -7.06 -21.43
C LEU A 79 0.96 -7.94 -20.43
N HIS A 80 0.39 -8.13 -19.23
CA HIS A 80 0.99 -8.89 -18.15
C HIS A 80 0.60 -10.38 -18.17
N ALA A 81 0.56 -11.04 -19.33
CA ALA A 81 0.15 -12.44 -19.55
C ALA A 81 0.91 -13.54 -18.74
N ARG A 82 1.70 -13.19 -17.72
CA ARG A 82 2.20 -14.09 -16.68
C ARG A 82 1.24 -14.12 -15.50
N PRO A 83 1.14 -15.24 -14.76
CA PRO A 83 0.54 -15.21 -13.43
C PRO A 83 1.23 -14.09 -12.67
N THR A 84 0.45 -13.16 -12.13
CA THR A 84 0.95 -12.12 -11.26
C THR A 84 1.90 -12.76 -10.26
N VAL A 85 3.19 -12.41 -10.34
CA VAL A 85 4.23 -12.90 -9.40
C VAL A 85 3.89 -12.49 -7.95
N HIS A 86 2.84 -11.67 -7.80
CA HIS A 86 2.27 -11.15 -6.57
C HIS A 86 0.84 -11.64 -6.26
N SER A 87 0.27 -12.60 -7.00
CA SER A 87 -1.05 -13.16 -6.66
C SER A 87 -0.95 -13.88 -5.31
N LEU A 88 -1.56 -13.30 -4.29
CA LEU A 88 -1.88 -14.01 -3.06
C LEU A 88 -2.94 -15.07 -3.41
N SER A 89 -2.70 -16.34 -3.08
CA SER A 89 -3.73 -17.35 -3.23
C SER A 89 -4.95 -17.00 -2.37
N ALA A 90 -6.14 -17.51 -2.71
CA ALA A 90 -7.35 -17.22 -1.93
C ALA A 90 -7.18 -17.47 -0.41
N PRO A 91 -6.60 -18.61 0.04
CA PRO A 91 -6.37 -18.83 1.48
C PRO A 91 -5.40 -17.82 2.12
N LEU A 92 -4.40 -17.37 1.37
CA LEU A 92 -3.41 -16.40 1.83
C LEU A 92 -4.04 -15.00 1.94
N LEU A 93 -4.90 -14.64 0.99
CA LEU A 93 -5.65 -13.38 0.99
C LEU A 93 -6.71 -13.35 2.11
N GLU A 94 -7.42 -14.45 2.34
CA GLU A 94 -8.35 -14.59 3.47
C GLU A 94 -7.63 -14.39 4.80
N THR A 95 -6.50 -15.07 4.99
CA THR A 95 -5.68 -14.97 6.21
C THR A 95 -5.19 -13.54 6.41
N LEU A 96 -4.67 -12.92 5.35
CA LEU A 96 -4.23 -11.52 5.40
C LEU A 96 -5.39 -10.57 5.72
N THR A 97 -6.58 -10.84 5.21
CA THR A 97 -7.78 -10.05 5.49
C THR A 97 -8.14 -10.11 6.96
N VAL A 98 -8.15 -11.29 7.58
CA VAL A 98 -8.42 -11.40 9.02
C VAL A 98 -7.42 -10.58 9.83
N VAL A 99 -6.12 -10.65 9.51
CA VAL A 99 -5.10 -9.83 10.18
C VAL A 99 -5.32 -8.34 9.93
N ALA A 100 -5.61 -7.91 8.70
CA ALA A 100 -5.79 -6.50 8.37
C ALA A 100 -6.95 -5.83 9.14
N TYR A 101 -8.04 -6.56 9.40
CA TYR A 101 -9.21 -6.05 10.12
C TYR A 101 -9.17 -6.24 11.64
N ARG A 102 -8.51 -7.31 12.13
CA ARG A 102 -8.47 -7.63 13.57
C ARG A 102 -7.13 -7.34 14.26
N GLN A 103 -6.14 -6.80 13.55
CA GLN A 103 -4.86 -6.44 14.15
C GLN A 103 -5.02 -5.47 15.34
N PRO A 104 -4.20 -5.63 16.40
CA PRO A 104 -3.26 -6.72 16.62
C PRO A 104 -4.00 -8.02 17.03
N CYS A 105 -3.68 -9.16 16.38
CA CYS A 105 -4.35 -10.45 16.64
C CYS A 105 -3.37 -11.62 16.76
N THR A 106 -3.75 -12.66 17.49
CA THR A 106 -2.94 -13.90 17.63
C THR A 106 -3.23 -14.88 16.48
N ARG A 107 -2.39 -15.92 16.37
CA ARG A 107 -2.69 -17.05 15.47
C ARG A 107 -4.02 -17.72 15.81
N ALA A 108 -4.34 -17.86 17.10
CA ALA A 108 -5.58 -18.52 17.53
C ALA A 108 -6.81 -17.74 17.08
N ASP A 109 -6.77 -16.41 17.12
CA ASP A 109 -7.85 -15.55 16.62
C ASP A 109 -8.07 -15.74 15.12
N VAL A 110 -6.98 -15.81 14.36
CA VAL A 110 -7.04 -16.04 12.91
C VAL A 110 -7.63 -17.41 12.59
N ASP A 111 -7.18 -18.45 13.29
CA ASP A 111 -7.69 -19.83 13.14
C ASP A 111 -9.17 -19.91 13.52
N ALA A 112 -9.61 -19.20 14.56
CA ALA A 112 -11.01 -19.15 14.99
C ALA A 112 -11.93 -18.52 13.94
N VAL A 113 -11.47 -17.46 13.25
CA VAL A 113 -12.24 -16.80 12.20
C VAL A 113 -12.26 -17.63 10.91
N ARG A 114 -11.14 -18.25 10.55
CA ARG A 114 -11.04 -19.06 9.32
C ARG A 114 -11.61 -20.47 9.48
N GLY A 115 -11.75 -20.97 10.70
CA GLY A 115 -12.18 -22.34 10.99
C GLY A 115 -11.15 -23.42 10.61
N VAL A 116 -9.95 -23.03 10.16
CA VAL A 116 -8.86 -23.93 9.73
C VAL A 116 -7.51 -23.38 10.17
N GLN A 117 -6.51 -24.26 10.26
CA GLN A 117 -5.15 -23.88 10.66
C GLN A 117 -4.51 -22.93 9.64
N SER A 118 -3.96 -21.83 10.13
CA SER A 118 -3.38 -20.74 9.33
C SER A 118 -1.90 -20.49 9.63
N ALA A 119 -1.24 -21.40 10.37
CA ALA A 119 0.14 -21.25 10.80
C ALA A 119 1.12 -21.04 9.64
N ASP A 120 1.03 -21.87 8.59
CA ASP A 120 1.94 -21.78 7.44
C ASP A 120 1.62 -20.58 6.55
N LEU A 121 0.35 -20.21 6.44
CA LEU A 121 -0.08 -19.00 5.73
C LEU A 121 0.43 -17.73 6.42
N LEU A 122 0.36 -17.68 7.76
CA LEU A 122 0.93 -16.57 8.55
C LEU A 122 2.46 -16.50 8.39
N LYS A 123 3.17 -17.64 8.42
CA LYS A 123 4.62 -17.67 8.14
C LYS A 123 4.93 -17.15 6.74
N GLN A 124 4.17 -17.57 5.73
CA GLN A 124 4.34 -17.11 4.35
C GLN A 124 4.07 -15.60 4.20
N LEU A 125 3.03 -15.07 4.86
CA LEU A 125 2.73 -13.63 4.88
C LEU A 125 3.83 -12.82 5.57
N LEU A 126 4.43 -13.37 6.63
CA LEU A 126 5.46 -12.74 7.43
C LEU A 126 6.83 -12.75 6.73
N ILE A 127 7.27 -13.91 6.24
CA ILE A 127 8.63 -14.15 5.75
C ILE A 127 8.73 -13.82 4.26
N ASP A 128 7.88 -14.43 3.44
CA ASP A 128 8.01 -14.38 1.99
C ASP A 128 7.40 -13.10 1.42
N LYS A 129 6.18 -12.77 1.86
CA LYS A 129 5.44 -11.61 1.34
C LYS A 129 5.74 -10.32 2.10
N LYS A 130 6.18 -10.42 3.37
CA LYS A 130 6.46 -9.28 4.27
C LYS A 130 5.27 -8.31 4.41
N LEU A 131 4.05 -8.83 4.30
CA LEU A 131 2.80 -8.06 4.40
C LEU A 131 2.32 -7.94 5.84
N ILE A 132 2.78 -8.82 6.73
CA ILE A 132 2.54 -8.77 8.18
C ILE A 132 3.87 -8.75 8.95
N ARG A 133 3.82 -8.31 10.20
CA ARG A 133 4.92 -8.33 11.18
C ARG A 133 4.39 -8.74 12.56
N THR A 134 5.29 -9.07 13.47
CA THR A 134 4.95 -9.26 14.87
C THR A 134 4.85 -7.91 15.59
N ALA A 135 3.76 -7.72 16.32
CA ALA A 135 3.45 -6.52 17.11
C ALA A 135 3.93 -6.63 18.57
N GLY A 136 4.34 -7.83 18.99
CA GLY A 136 4.69 -8.18 20.36
C GLY A 136 4.18 -9.56 20.72
N GLU A 137 4.14 -9.85 22.02
CA GLU A 137 3.53 -11.05 22.59
C GLU A 137 2.36 -10.65 23.49
N GLU A 138 1.29 -11.42 23.45
CA GLU A 138 0.15 -11.21 24.34
C GLU A 138 0.51 -11.64 25.78
N GLN A 139 0.06 -10.90 26.79
CA GLN A 139 0.32 -11.21 28.21
C GLN A 139 -0.61 -12.30 28.77
N THR A 140 -0.89 -13.32 27.95
CA THR A 140 -1.73 -14.47 28.27
C THR A 140 -0.88 -15.74 28.43
N LEU A 141 -1.50 -16.84 28.86
CA LEU A 141 -0.81 -18.10 29.06
C LEU A 141 -0.23 -18.62 27.73
N GLY A 142 1.07 -18.88 27.68
CA GLY A 142 1.77 -19.31 26.47
C GLY A 142 2.30 -18.19 25.58
N ARG A 143 2.06 -16.91 25.93
CA ARG A 143 2.62 -15.71 25.28
C ARG A 143 2.61 -15.77 23.74
N PRO A 144 1.44 -15.94 23.12
CA PRO A 144 1.37 -16.04 21.67
C PRO A 144 1.80 -14.72 21.00
N PHE A 145 2.46 -14.82 19.84
CA PHE A 145 2.80 -13.66 19.03
C PHE A 145 1.54 -12.97 18.50
N LEU A 146 1.54 -11.64 18.58
CA LEU A 146 0.56 -10.76 17.94
C LEU A 146 1.04 -10.38 16.54
N TYR A 147 0.13 -10.41 15.57
CA TYR A 147 0.39 -10.05 14.18
C TYR A 147 -0.32 -8.75 13.81
N GLU A 148 0.34 -7.94 12.99
CA GLU A 148 -0.19 -6.73 12.38
C GLU A 148 0.35 -6.54 10.97
N THR A 149 -0.30 -5.71 10.16
CA THR A 149 0.10 -5.37 8.80
C THR A 149 1.33 -4.45 8.78
N THR A 150 2.10 -4.53 7.70
CA THR A 150 3.29 -3.67 7.50
C THR A 150 2.96 -2.46 6.63
N PRO A 151 3.83 -1.43 6.57
CA PRO A 151 3.71 -0.39 5.55
C PRO A 151 3.70 -0.94 4.12
N LYS A 152 4.35 -2.10 3.89
CA LYS A 152 4.34 -2.77 2.58
C LYS A 152 2.95 -3.25 2.19
N PHE A 153 2.09 -3.61 3.14
CA PHE A 153 0.68 -3.91 2.87
C PHE A 153 -0.02 -2.70 2.25
N LEU A 154 0.05 -1.53 2.89
CA LEU A 154 -0.57 -0.30 2.38
C LEU A 154 -0.03 0.07 0.99
N GLU A 155 1.28 -0.09 0.76
CA GLU A 155 1.89 0.13 -0.55
C GLU A 155 1.38 -0.84 -1.63
N THR A 156 1.20 -2.11 -1.27
CA THR A 156 0.80 -3.17 -2.20
C THR A 156 -0.67 -3.03 -2.60
N PHE A 157 -1.52 -2.62 -1.65
CA PHE A 157 -2.95 -2.42 -1.89
C PHE A 157 -3.34 -0.98 -2.25
N GLY A 158 -2.36 -0.06 -2.35
CA GLY A 158 -2.61 1.32 -2.76
C GLY A 158 -3.38 2.17 -1.73
N LEU A 159 -3.35 1.78 -0.44
CA LEU A 159 -4.11 2.41 0.63
C LEU A 159 -3.28 3.51 1.32
N LYS A 160 -3.89 4.62 1.74
CA LYS A 160 -3.22 5.65 2.55
C LYS A 160 -3.13 5.25 4.03
N SER A 161 -4.18 4.60 4.53
CA SER A 161 -4.29 4.10 5.90
C SER A 161 -5.23 2.91 5.93
N LEU A 162 -5.24 2.19 7.06
CA LEU A 162 -6.15 1.07 7.30
C LEU A 162 -7.63 1.50 7.33
N ALA A 163 -7.90 2.78 7.60
CA ALA A 163 -9.25 3.35 7.56
C ALA A 163 -9.86 3.42 6.15
N GLU A 164 -9.05 3.25 5.09
CA GLU A 164 -9.55 3.16 3.71
C GLU A 164 -9.99 1.73 3.33
N LEU A 165 -9.85 0.76 4.25
CA LEU A 165 -10.38 -0.59 4.05
C LEU A 165 -11.91 -0.56 4.02
N PRO A 166 -12.56 -1.30 3.11
CA PRO A 166 -14.02 -1.34 3.01
C PRO A 166 -14.65 -1.89 4.28
N ASP A 167 -15.86 -1.47 4.62
CA ASP A 167 -16.59 -2.10 5.72
C ASP A 167 -16.97 -3.53 5.33
N VAL A 168 -16.61 -4.49 6.18
CA VAL A 168 -16.97 -5.90 6.00
C VAL A 168 -17.88 -6.31 7.15
N GLU A 169 -19.07 -6.76 6.80
CA GLU A 169 -20.06 -7.23 7.75
C GLU A 169 -19.48 -8.40 8.58
N GLY A 170 -19.51 -8.28 9.90
CA GLY A 170 -18.94 -9.29 10.82
C GLY A 170 -17.44 -9.15 11.17
N LEU A 171 -16.74 -8.13 10.65
CA LEU A 171 -15.37 -7.79 11.04
C LEU A 171 -15.31 -6.38 11.68
N PRO A 172 -14.66 -6.22 12.86
CA PRO A 172 -14.46 -4.90 13.44
C PRO A 172 -13.54 -4.07 12.53
N ARG A 173 -13.70 -2.74 12.54
CA ARG A 173 -12.75 -1.86 11.86
C ARG A 173 -11.39 -1.92 12.56
N PRO A 174 -10.29 -1.98 11.81
CA PRO A 174 -8.97 -1.80 12.39
C PRO A 174 -8.83 -0.38 12.95
N ALA A 175 -8.23 -0.28 14.14
CA ALA A 175 -7.95 0.99 14.82
C ALA A 175 -6.84 1.81 14.13
#